data_AF-R4LKW7-F1
#
_entry.id   AF-R4LKW7-F1
#
_cell.length_a   1.000
_cell.length_b   1.000
_cell.length_c   1.000
_cell.angle_alpha   90.00
_cell.angle_beta   90.00
_cell.angle_gamma   90.00
#
_symmetry.space_group_name_H-M   'P 1'
#
loop_
_entity.id
_entity.type
_entity.pdbx_description
1 polymer ?
#
loop_
_entity_poly.entity_id
_entity_poly.type
_entity_poly.pdbx_seq_one_letter_code
_entity_poly.pdbx_strand_id
1 'polypeptide(L)'
;MTADGVVAVLAGFPAITASAGATGEHADVRVLVAGPAGTPGPAFVRTDRAGLPAVLVLDPAPMADLLRITERYAPAGVVSRRRTTGKELADVIIEVGTDPERATRRVRPALHGMAREYKGGRSKGPWLDDREKDVLQLVAEGYDTEEIAAELNYSTRTVKNVLLGVRKRAQLRNRTQAVAWAIRSDLL
;
A
#
# COMPACT_ATOMS: atom_id res chain seq x y z
N MET A 1 -11.23 1.51 3.78
CA MET A 1 -12.08 1.14 2.64
C MET A 1 -11.65 -0.24 2.13
N THR A 2 -12.58 -1.07 1.69
CA THR A 2 -12.33 -2.30 0.89
C THR A 2 -12.68 -2.03 -0.58
N ALA A 3 -12.70 -3.06 -1.45
CA ALA A 3 -13.24 -2.93 -2.81
C ALA A 3 -14.70 -2.44 -2.78
N ASP A 4 -15.52 -3.12 -1.98
CA ASP A 4 -16.94 -2.85 -1.78
C ASP A 4 -17.14 -1.49 -1.08
N GLY A 5 -16.23 -1.15 -0.16
CA GLY A 5 -16.19 0.18 0.46
C GLY A 5 -15.71 1.30 -0.47
N VAL A 6 -15.08 1.00 -1.60
CA VAL A 6 -14.87 1.97 -2.70
C VAL A 6 -16.15 2.09 -3.52
N VAL A 7 -16.73 0.97 -3.96
CA VAL A 7 -17.99 0.96 -4.74
C VAL A 7 -19.12 1.68 -4.01
N ALA A 8 -19.36 1.38 -2.73
CA ALA A 8 -20.40 2.00 -1.91
C ALA A 8 -20.20 3.51 -1.69
N VAL A 9 -18.95 4.00 -1.71
CA VAL A 9 -18.65 5.43 -1.64
C VAL A 9 -18.84 6.10 -3.00
N LEU A 10 -18.48 5.43 -4.10
CA LEU A 10 -18.64 5.95 -5.46
C LEU A 10 -20.10 5.94 -5.94
N ALA A 11 -20.95 5.07 -5.40
CA ALA A 11 -22.39 5.04 -5.67
C ALA A 11 -23.13 6.35 -5.33
N GLY A 12 -22.52 7.23 -4.51
CA GLY A 12 -23.03 8.58 -4.25
C GLY A 12 -22.73 9.63 -5.34
N PHE A 13 -22.00 9.27 -6.39
CA PHE A 13 -21.51 10.19 -7.42
C PHE A 13 -22.08 9.81 -8.80
N PRO A 14 -23.13 10.50 -9.31
CA PRO A 14 -23.84 10.08 -10.53
C PRO A 14 -23.00 10.15 -11.82
N ALA A 15 -21.80 10.73 -11.78
CA ALA A 15 -20.84 10.72 -12.88
C ALA A 15 -19.95 9.45 -12.91
N ILE A 16 -20.07 8.55 -11.93
CA ILE A 16 -19.20 7.38 -11.76
C ILE A 16 -20.07 6.12 -11.63
N THR A 17 -19.81 5.11 -12.45
CA THR A 17 -20.34 3.75 -12.27
C THR A 17 -19.19 2.84 -11.83
N ALA A 18 -19.25 2.31 -10.61
CA ALA A 18 -18.19 1.48 -10.04
C ALA A 18 -18.68 0.05 -9.78
N SER A 19 -17.81 -0.94 -9.96
CA SER A 19 -18.08 -2.34 -9.65
C SER A 19 -16.89 -3.03 -8.95
N ALA A 20 -17.16 -4.18 -8.35
CA ALA A 20 -16.15 -5.08 -7.78
C ALA A 20 -16.27 -6.45 -8.46
N GLY A 21 -15.13 -7.10 -8.74
CA GLY A 21 -15.07 -8.36 -9.48
C GLY A 21 -14.19 -8.26 -10.73
N ALA A 22 -13.61 -9.38 -11.16
CA ALA A 22 -12.45 -9.39 -12.07
C ALA A 22 -12.72 -8.96 -13.53
N THR A 23 -13.98 -8.87 -13.95
CA THR A 23 -14.38 -8.62 -15.36
C THR A 23 -15.14 -7.31 -15.48
N GLY A 24 -14.42 -6.25 -15.87
CA GLY A 24 -15.00 -5.04 -16.44
C GLY A 24 -14.76 -4.99 -17.93
N GLU A 25 -15.67 -5.55 -18.74
CA GLU A 25 -15.58 -5.52 -20.22
C GLU A 25 -15.68 -4.10 -20.81
N HIS A 26 -16.06 -3.13 -19.98
CA HIS A 26 -15.85 -1.70 -20.18
C HIS A 26 -15.27 -1.14 -18.87
N ALA A 27 -14.05 -0.57 -18.86
CA ALA A 27 -13.36 -0.17 -17.62
C ALA A 27 -12.45 1.06 -17.80
N ASP A 28 -12.58 2.13 -16.98
CA ASP A 28 -11.89 3.45 -17.16
C ASP A 28 -10.58 3.45 -16.37
N VAL A 29 -10.78 3.36 -15.05
CA VAL A 29 -9.83 3.67 -14.01
C VAL A 29 -9.86 2.46 -13.11
N ARG A 30 -8.71 1.81 -12.96
CA ARG A 30 -8.59 0.65 -12.09
C ARG A 30 -8.27 1.15 -10.69
N VAL A 31 -9.20 1.03 -9.75
CA VAL A 31 -9.03 1.50 -8.37
C VAL A 31 -8.47 0.37 -7.52
N LEU A 32 -7.17 0.45 -7.21
CA LEU A 32 -6.45 -0.56 -6.43
C LEU A 32 -6.27 -0.09 -4.98
N VAL A 33 -6.79 -0.86 -4.03
CA VAL A 33 -6.62 -0.59 -2.59
C VAL A 33 -5.48 -1.45 -2.04
N ALA A 34 -4.25 -0.92 -2.07
CA ALA A 34 -3.07 -1.64 -1.59
C ALA A 34 -2.78 -1.36 -0.10
N GLY A 35 -2.27 -2.36 0.62
CA GLY A 35 -1.86 -2.20 2.02
C GLY A 35 -1.27 -3.47 2.68
N PRO A 36 -0.57 -3.33 3.82
CA PRO A 36 0.52 -4.24 4.23
C PRO A 36 0.10 -5.55 4.93
N ALA A 37 -0.98 -6.18 4.50
CA ALA A 37 -1.45 -7.45 5.09
C ALA A 37 -2.26 -8.35 4.16
N GLY A 38 -2.83 -7.80 3.07
CA GLY A 38 -3.85 -8.47 2.27
C GLY A 38 -5.22 -8.54 2.99
N THR A 39 -6.35 -8.54 2.28
CA THR A 39 -6.55 -8.24 0.86
C THR A 39 -7.95 -7.65 0.66
N PRO A 40 -8.10 -6.38 0.24
CA PRO A 40 -9.28 -5.95 -0.49
C PRO A 40 -9.15 -6.40 -1.95
N GLY A 41 -10.25 -6.80 -2.58
CA GLY A 41 -10.26 -7.02 -4.03
C GLY A 41 -9.96 -5.74 -4.82
N PRO A 42 -9.65 -5.86 -6.13
CA PRO A 42 -9.67 -4.72 -7.03
C PRO A 42 -11.10 -4.19 -7.27
N ALA A 43 -11.23 -2.87 -7.46
CA ALA A 43 -12.46 -2.20 -7.89
C ALA A 43 -12.24 -1.50 -9.25
N PHE A 44 -13.30 -1.37 -10.06
CA PHE A 44 -13.21 -1.01 -11.50
C PHE A 44 -14.29 0.02 -11.93
N VAL A 45 -14.07 0.79 -13.02
CA VAL A 45 -14.99 1.85 -13.57
C VAL A 45 -15.36 1.57 -15.07
N ARG A 46 -15.30 2.49 -16.09
CA ARG A 46 -15.85 2.27 -17.49
C ARG A 46 -15.35 3.02 -18.83
N THR A 47 -14.08 3.03 -19.31
CA THR A 47 -13.61 3.43 -20.69
C THR A 47 -13.14 2.21 -21.55
N ASP A 48 -12.09 2.41 -22.38
CA ASP A 48 -11.52 1.67 -23.50
C ASP A 48 -10.06 2.15 -23.75
N ARG A 49 -9.05 1.32 -23.40
CA ARG A 49 -7.71 1.19 -24.05
C ARG A 49 -6.93 0.02 -23.43
N ALA A 50 -5.91 -0.47 -24.14
CA ALA A 50 -4.97 -1.45 -23.61
C ALA A 50 -4.07 -0.84 -22.52
N GLY A 51 -4.46 -1.01 -21.25
CA GLY A 51 -3.80 -0.43 -20.09
C GLY A 51 -4.64 0.69 -19.48
N LEU A 52 -5.39 0.34 -18.42
CA LEU A 52 -6.27 1.28 -17.74
C LEU A 52 -5.48 2.14 -16.74
N PRO A 53 -5.54 3.48 -16.82
CA PRO A 53 -4.84 4.35 -15.88
C PRO A 53 -5.33 4.08 -14.45
N ALA A 54 -4.42 3.68 -13.56
CA ALA A 54 -4.80 3.21 -12.23
C ALA A 54 -4.85 4.35 -11.20
N VAL A 55 -5.80 4.26 -10.26
CA VAL A 55 -5.82 5.05 -9.02
C VAL A 55 -5.47 4.13 -7.85
N LEU A 56 -4.40 4.45 -7.11
CA LEU A 56 -4.08 3.71 -5.87
C LEU A 56 -4.68 4.40 -4.64
N VAL A 57 -5.39 3.63 -3.82
CA VAL A 57 -5.83 4.04 -2.48
C VAL A 57 -4.85 3.44 -1.47
N LEU A 58 -3.96 4.26 -0.92
CA LEU A 58 -2.85 3.81 -0.07
C LEU A 58 -3.02 4.26 1.39
N ASP A 59 -2.61 3.42 2.34
CA ASP A 59 -2.32 3.86 3.71
C ASP A 59 -0.96 4.61 3.74
N PRO A 60 -0.81 5.69 4.54
CA PRO A 60 0.48 6.38 4.71
C PRO A 60 1.61 5.44 5.14
N ALA A 61 2.77 5.55 4.50
CA ALA A 61 3.90 4.61 4.58
C ALA A 61 5.27 5.32 4.50
N PRO A 62 6.39 4.62 4.71
CA PRO A 62 7.72 5.10 4.32
C PRO A 62 7.79 5.39 2.82
N MET A 63 8.59 6.40 2.41
CA MET A 63 8.68 6.80 1.00
C MET A 63 9.19 5.67 0.09
N ALA A 64 10.10 4.83 0.57
CA ALA A 64 10.61 3.69 -0.20
C ALA A 64 9.48 2.71 -0.58
N ASP A 65 8.60 2.37 0.36
CA ASP A 65 7.48 1.47 0.10
C ASP A 65 6.43 2.09 -0.83
N LEU A 66 6.16 3.39 -0.67
CA LEU A 66 5.31 4.13 -1.61
C LEU A 66 5.87 4.09 -3.04
N LEU A 67 7.18 4.30 -3.21
CA LEU A 67 7.84 4.28 -4.52
C LEU A 67 7.76 2.89 -5.16
N ARG A 68 8.18 1.82 -4.46
CA ARG A 68 8.07 0.42 -4.94
C ARG A 68 6.66 0.10 -5.43
N ILE A 69 5.64 0.47 -4.66
CA ILE A 69 4.23 0.26 -5.00
C ILE A 69 3.85 1.07 -6.25
N THR A 70 4.24 2.35 -6.37
CA THR A 70 3.93 3.14 -7.57
C THR A 70 4.69 2.71 -8.82
N GLU A 71 5.93 2.23 -8.70
CA GLU A 71 6.71 1.68 -9.81
C GLU A 71 6.06 0.39 -10.33
N ARG A 72 5.64 -0.50 -9.42
CA ARG A 72 4.98 -1.77 -9.75
C ARG A 72 3.62 -1.62 -10.44
N TYR A 73 2.82 -0.63 -10.04
CA TYR A 73 1.44 -0.47 -10.53
C TYR A 73 1.24 0.69 -11.52
N ALA A 74 2.28 1.50 -11.78
CA ALA A 74 2.31 2.63 -12.72
C ALA A 74 1.02 3.50 -12.72
N PRO A 75 0.61 4.07 -11.57
CA PRO A 75 -0.68 4.73 -11.45
C PRO A 75 -0.68 6.15 -12.00
N ALA A 76 -1.82 6.55 -12.58
CA ALA A 76 -2.09 7.94 -12.97
C ALA A 76 -2.62 8.78 -11.80
N GLY A 77 -3.11 8.17 -10.72
CA GLY A 77 -3.56 8.89 -9.52
C GLY A 77 -3.27 8.12 -8.23
N VAL A 78 -3.07 8.82 -7.13
CA VAL A 78 -2.80 8.21 -5.81
C VAL A 78 -3.46 9.04 -4.70
N VAL A 79 -4.17 8.38 -3.77
CA VAL A 79 -4.99 9.02 -2.72
C VAL A 79 -4.81 8.35 -1.34
N SER A 80 -4.95 9.12 -0.26
CA SER A 80 -4.69 8.64 1.12
C SER A 80 -5.94 8.05 1.75
N ARG A 81 -5.92 6.73 2.00
CA ARG A 81 -6.96 5.96 2.68
C ARG A 81 -7.40 6.52 4.04
N ARG A 82 -6.61 7.42 4.65
CA ARG A 82 -6.88 8.06 5.95
C ARG A 82 -7.44 9.48 5.87
N ARG A 83 -7.31 10.16 4.73
CA ARG A 83 -7.73 11.58 4.56
C ARG A 83 -8.74 11.79 3.46
N THR A 84 -8.65 11.00 2.39
CA THR A 84 -9.46 11.17 1.18
C THR A 84 -10.93 10.87 1.48
N THR A 85 -11.73 11.91 1.39
CA THR A 85 -13.20 11.83 1.36
C THR A 85 -13.69 11.17 0.08
N GLY A 86 -14.94 10.71 0.06
CA GLY A 86 -15.55 10.15 -1.15
C GLY A 86 -15.53 11.11 -2.34
N LYS A 87 -15.65 12.42 -2.08
CA LYS A 87 -15.54 13.44 -3.13
C LYS A 87 -14.13 13.55 -3.69
N GLU A 88 -13.10 13.62 -2.85
CA GLU A 88 -11.71 13.68 -3.35
C GLU A 88 -11.31 12.41 -4.11
N LEU A 89 -11.85 11.25 -3.74
CA LEU A 89 -11.69 10.02 -4.52
C LEU A 89 -12.38 10.12 -5.90
N ALA A 90 -13.62 10.62 -5.94
CA ALA A 90 -14.36 10.83 -7.18
C ALA A 90 -13.69 11.87 -8.09
N ASP A 91 -13.27 13.02 -7.54
CA ASP A 91 -12.57 14.10 -8.26
C ASP A 91 -11.26 13.58 -8.90
N VAL A 92 -10.50 12.73 -8.21
CA VAL A 92 -9.27 12.10 -8.75
C VAL A 92 -9.57 11.02 -9.79
N ILE A 93 -10.62 10.22 -9.62
CA ILE A 93 -11.05 9.25 -10.64
C ILE A 93 -11.49 9.97 -11.93
N ILE A 94 -12.19 11.09 -11.80
CA ILE A 94 -12.61 11.92 -12.93
C ILE A 94 -11.42 12.60 -13.60
N GLU A 95 -10.46 13.17 -12.85
CA GLU A 95 -9.22 13.74 -13.43
C GLU A 95 -8.40 12.66 -14.15
N VAL A 96 -8.29 11.43 -13.60
CA VAL A 96 -7.59 10.31 -14.25
C VAL A 96 -8.31 9.79 -15.49
N GLY A 97 -9.65 9.73 -15.47
CA GLY A 97 -10.45 9.29 -16.62
C GLY A 97 -10.51 10.31 -17.77
N THR A 98 -10.20 11.59 -17.51
CA THR A 98 -10.25 12.67 -18.51
C THR A 98 -8.88 13.14 -18.99
N ASP A 99 -7.87 13.20 -18.10
CA ASP A 99 -6.51 13.63 -18.42
C ASP A 99 -5.49 12.89 -17.53
N PRO A 100 -5.15 11.63 -17.86
CA PRO A 100 -4.26 10.81 -17.03
C PRO A 100 -2.81 11.35 -17.00
N GLU A 101 -2.35 12.07 -18.03
CA GLU A 101 -1.01 12.68 -18.04
C GLU A 101 -0.91 13.82 -17.03
N ARG A 102 -1.94 14.66 -16.94
CA ARG A 102 -2.05 15.71 -15.90
C ARG A 102 -2.21 15.10 -14.51
N ALA A 103 -3.08 14.11 -14.36
CA ALA A 103 -3.28 13.43 -13.08
C ALA A 103 -1.97 12.84 -12.54
N THR A 104 -1.16 12.24 -13.42
CA THR A 104 0.15 11.66 -13.07
C THR A 104 1.10 12.68 -12.41
N ARG A 105 1.01 13.96 -12.80
CA ARG A 105 1.82 15.04 -12.18
C ARG A 105 1.47 15.27 -10.70
N ARG A 106 0.28 14.86 -10.25
CA ARG A 106 -0.19 14.97 -8.86
C ARG A 106 0.26 13.80 -7.98
N VAL A 107 0.68 12.67 -8.57
CA VAL A 107 1.12 11.46 -7.84
C VAL A 107 2.31 11.77 -6.94
N ARG A 108 3.40 12.34 -7.47
CA ARG A 108 4.62 12.61 -6.67
C ARG A 108 4.36 13.55 -5.48
N PRO A 109 3.61 14.67 -5.61
CA PRO A 109 3.14 15.45 -4.46
C PRO A 109 2.32 14.64 -3.44
N ALA A 110 1.40 13.77 -3.88
CA ALA A 110 0.59 12.94 -2.98
C ALA A 110 1.45 11.98 -2.14
N LEU A 111 2.45 11.32 -2.75
CA LEU A 111 3.39 10.45 -2.02
C LEU A 111 4.19 11.23 -0.95
N HIS A 112 4.59 12.47 -1.24
CA HIS A 112 5.26 13.32 -0.24
C HIS A 112 4.32 13.71 0.91
N GLY A 113 3.03 13.93 0.63
CA GLY A 113 2.00 14.10 1.66
C GLY A 113 1.89 12.87 2.56
N MET A 114 1.79 11.67 1.98
CA MET A 114 1.70 10.39 2.70
C MET A 114 2.94 10.10 3.55
N ALA A 115 4.15 10.30 3.00
CA ALA A 115 5.39 10.06 3.74
C ALA A 115 5.56 11.04 4.92
N ARG A 116 5.06 12.27 4.80
CA ARG A 116 5.00 13.24 5.91
C ARG A 116 3.93 12.87 6.94
N GLU A 117 2.76 12.39 6.49
CA GLU A 117 1.71 11.88 7.37
C GLU A 117 2.19 10.66 8.18
N TYR A 118 2.88 9.72 7.54
CA TYR A 118 3.47 8.56 8.21
C TYR A 118 4.47 8.98 9.30
N LYS A 119 5.42 9.88 8.96
CA LYS A 119 6.40 10.41 9.92
C LYS A 119 5.78 11.23 11.06
N GLY A 120 4.60 11.84 10.85
CA GLY A 120 3.86 12.57 11.88
C GLY A 120 2.95 11.69 12.76
N GLY A 121 2.70 10.44 12.37
CA GLY A 121 1.76 9.55 13.05
C GLY A 121 2.42 8.66 14.11
N ARG A 122 1.90 8.67 15.34
CA ARG A 122 2.32 7.70 16.39
C ARG A 122 1.95 6.24 16.06
N SER A 123 1.07 6.01 15.07
CA SER A 123 0.78 4.67 14.58
C SER A 123 1.87 4.18 13.62
N LYS A 124 2.88 3.45 14.12
CA LYS A 124 3.53 2.44 13.27
C LYS A 124 2.42 1.53 12.74
N GLY A 125 2.18 1.58 11.44
CA GLY A 125 1.21 0.68 10.79
C GLY A 125 1.72 -0.77 10.76
N PRO A 126 1.07 -1.61 9.95
CA PRO A 126 1.65 -2.87 9.52
C PRO A 126 2.82 -2.67 8.51
N TRP A 127 3.25 -1.44 8.23
CA TRP A 127 4.53 -1.19 7.56
C TRP A 127 5.71 -1.60 8.47
N LEU A 128 6.81 -1.99 7.85
CA LEU A 128 8.12 -2.16 8.49
C LEU A 128 8.89 -0.83 8.42
N ASP A 129 9.63 -0.47 9.48
CA ASP A 129 10.76 0.47 9.30
C ASP A 129 12.01 -0.26 8.81
N ASP A 130 13.01 0.51 8.39
CA ASP A 130 14.18 -0.01 7.67
C ASP A 130 14.91 -1.08 8.51
N ARG A 131 15.14 -0.82 9.80
CA ARG A 131 15.70 -1.78 10.77
C ARG A 131 14.84 -3.04 10.95
N GLU A 132 13.51 -2.92 10.89
CA GLU A 132 12.62 -4.08 10.93
C GLU A 132 12.68 -4.88 9.61
N LYS A 133 13.03 -4.27 8.47
CA LYS A 133 13.32 -4.96 7.20
C LYS A 133 14.67 -5.67 7.24
N ASP A 134 15.75 -4.98 7.64
CA ASP A 134 17.11 -5.55 7.73
C ASP A 134 17.10 -6.87 8.53
N VAL A 135 16.46 -6.85 9.71
CA VAL A 135 16.31 -8.03 10.56
C VAL A 135 15.47 -9.13 9.89
N LEU A 136 14.42 -8.79 9.13
CA LEU A 136 13.56 -9.79 8.50
C LEU A 136 14.16 -10.36 7.20
N GLN A 137 14.99 -9.59 6.50
CA GLN A 137 15.74 -10.03 5.33
C GLN A 137 16.74 -11.13 5.73
N LEU A 138 17.57 -10.88 6.74
CA LEU A 138 18.52 -11.90 7.24
C LEU A 138 17.79 -13.13 7.83
N VAL A 139 16.63 -12.95 8.51
CA VAL A 139 15.78 -14.08 8.95
C VAL A 139 15.24 -14.91 7.78
N ALA A 140 15.05 -14.31 6.59
CA ALA A 140 14.61 -14.97 5.37
C ALA A 140 15.75 -15.68 4.63
N GLU A 141 16.96 -15.11 4.65
CA GLU A 141 18.20 -15.72 4.15
C GLU A 141 18.67 -16.92 5.01
N GLY A 142 18.16 -17.02 6.24
CA GLY A 142 18.27 -18.20 7.09
C GLY A 142 18.83 -17.92 8.49
N TYR A 143 19.50 -16.78 8.65
CA TYR A 143 20.31 -16.41 9.82
C TYR A 143 19.53 -16.56 11.15
N ASP A 144 20.25 -16.85 12.22
CA ASP A 144 19.73 -16.88 13.60
C ASP A 144 19.83 -15.52 14.31
N THR A 145 19.33 -15.44 15.55
CA THR A 145 19.26 -14.16 16.27
C THR A 145 20.60 -13.61 16.78
N GLU A 146 21.67 -14.42 16.75
CA GLU A 146 23.03 -14.10 17.18
C GLU A 146 23.89 -13.76 15.97
N GLU A 147 23.73 -14.46 14.84
CA GLU A 147 24.29 -14.07 13.55
C GLU A 147 23.77 -12.70 13.09
N ILE A 148 22.45 -12.45 13.17
CA ILE A 148 21.84 -11.15 12.87
C ILE A 148 22.30 -10.06 13.84
N ALA A 149 22.60 -10.43 15.09
CA ALA A 149 23.11 -9.49 16.08
C ALA A 149 24.54 -9.04 15.74
N ALA A 150 25.39 -9.96 15.27
CA ALA A 150 26.72 -9.62 14.77
C ALA A 150 26.63 -8.74 13.51
N GLU A 151 25.89 -9.18 12.49
CA GLU A 151 25.79 -8.51 11.17
C GLU A 151 25.29 -7.06 11.29
N LEU A 152 24.24 -6.83 12.09
CA LEU A 152 23.64 -5.49 12.28
C LEU A 152 24.26 -4.70 13.46
N ASN A 153 25.35 -5.18 14.06
CA ASN A 153 25.99 -4.60 15.25
C ASN A 153 24.99 -4.28 16.39
N TYR A 154 24.13 -5.26 16.69
CA TYR A 154 23.07 -5.21 17.68
C TYR A 154 23.29 -6.25 18.79
N SER A 155 22.49 -6.21 19.85
CA SER A 155 22.42 -7.34 20.80
C SER A 155 21.38 -8.37 20.36
N THR A 156 21.55 -9.63 20.73
CA THR A 156 20.55 -10.70 20.55
C THR A 156 19.18 -10.31 21.13
N ARG A 157 19.16 -9.54 22.22
CA ARG A 157 17.94 -8.96 22.83
C ARG A 157 17.32 -7.88 21.92
N THR A 158 18.14 -7.05 21.29
CA THR A 158 17.72 -6.02 20.32
C THR A 158 17.03 -6.68 19.11
N VAL A 159 17.58 -7.77 18.57
CA VAL A 159 16.99 -8.54 17.46
C VAL A 159 15.69 -9.25 17.90
N LYS A 160 15.72 -9.96 19.04
CA LYS A 160 14.52 -10.63 19.61
C LYS A 160 13.37 -9.64 19.87
N ASN A 161 13.67 -8.41 20.29
CA ASN A 161 12.69 -7.33 20.47
C ASN A 161 12.11 -6.81 19.13
N VAL A 162 12.90 -6.70 18.07
CA VAL A 162 12.42 -6.31 16.72
C VAL A 162 11.42 -7.35 16.20
N LEU A 163 11.81 -8.63 16.21
CA LEU A 163 10.94 -9.73 15.77
C LEU A 163 9.67 -9.85 16.60
N LEU A 164 9.74 -9.62 17.91
CA LEU A 164 8.56 -9.56 18.78
C LEU A 164 7.68 -8.35 18.48
N GLY A 165 8.26 -7.20 18.16
CA GLY A 165 7.57 -5.97 17.78
C GLY A 165 6.73 -6.15 16.52
N VAL A 166 7.35 -6.62 15.43
CA VAL A 166 6.65 -6.92 14.17
C VAL A 166 5.56 -7.97 14.39
N ARG A 167 5.89 -9.10 15.04
CA ARG A 167 4.91 -10.17 15.32
C ARG A 167 3.72 -9.68 16.13
N LYS A 168 3.91 -8.78 17.11
CA LYS A 168 2.79 -8.19 17.87
C LYS A 168 1.95 -7.24 17.01
N ARG A 169 2.55 -6.37 16.18
CA ARG A 169 1.79 -5.44 15.31
C ARG A 169 0.97 -6.19 14.25
N ALA A 170 1.53 -7.23 13.64
CA ALA A 170 0.89 -8.02 12.58
C ALA A 170 0.17 -9.30 13.08
N GLN A 171 0.07 -9.51 14.40
CA GLN A 171 -0.60 -10.67 15.05
C GLN A 171 -0.04 -12.06 14.65
N LEU A 172 1.28 -12.15 14.42
CA LEU A 172 1.94 -13.33 13.83
C LEU A 172 2.54 -14.28 14.88
N ARG A 173 2.29 -15.58 14.72
CA ARG A 173 2.60 -16.61 15.73
C ARG A 173 4.09 -16.97 15.82
N ASN A 174 4.89 -16.89 14.75
CA ASN A 174 6.32 -17.29 14.75
C ASN A 174 7.19 -16.50 13.75
N ARG A 175 8.53 -16.77 13.67
CA ARG A 175 9.47 -16.07 12.77
C ARG A 175 9.15 -16.30 11.28
N THR A 176 8.80 -17.53 10.92
CA THR A 176 8.46 -17.93 9.54
C THR A 176 7.22 -17.19 9.03
N GLN A 177 6.22 -17.00 9.88
CA GLN A 177 5.05 -16.18 9.56
C GLN A 177 5.40 -14.69 9.37
N ALA A 178 6.42 -14.16 10.05
CA ALA A 178 6.89 -12.78 9.87
C ALA A 178 7.55 -12.57 8.49
N VAL A 179 8.48 -13.45 8.10
CA VAL A 179 9.07 -13.44 6.74
C VAL A 179 7.98 -13.63 5.69
N ALA A 180 7.16 -14.67 5.81
CA ALA A 180 6.15 -14.97 4.80
C ALA A 180 5.04 -13.91 4.72
N TRP A 181 4.76 -13.17 5.79
CA TRP A 181 3.89 -11.99 5.76
C TRP A 181 4.55 -10.80 5.09
N ALA A 182 5.83 -10.50 5.39
CA ALA A 182 6.54 -9.37 4.80
C ALA A 182 6.70 -9.54 3.27
N ILE A 183 7.07 -10.74 2.80
CA ILE A 183 7.13 -11.09 1.37
C ILE A 183 5.76 -10.95 0.70
N ARG A 184 4.69 -11.51 1.29
CA ARG A 184 3.32 -11.38 0.74
C ARG A 184 2.77 -9.95 0.74
N SER A 185 3.41 -9.04 1.48
CA SER A 185 2.97 -7.66 1.66
C SER A 185 3.84 -6.62 0.93
N ASP A 186 4.80 -7.06 0.10
CA ASP A 186 5.75 -6.20 -0.63
C ASP A 186 6.68 -5.36 0.29
N LEU A 187 6.96 -5.85 1.50
CA LEU A 187 7.75 -5.15 2.53
C LEU A 187 9.22 -5.60 2.61
N LEU A 188 9.56 -6.67 1.90
CA LEU A 188 10.91 -7.09 1.51
C LEU A 188 11.01 -7.03 -0.02
#